data_AF-A0A9E5N4Y7-F1
#
_entry.id   AF-A0A9E5N4Y7-F1
#
_cell.length_a   1.000
_cell.length_b   1.000
_cell.length_c   1.000
_cell.angle_alpha   90.00
_cell.angle_beta   90.00
_cell.angle_gamma   90.00
#
_symmetry.space_group_name_H-M   'P 1'
#
loop_
_entity.id
_entity.type
_entity.pdbx_description
1 polymer ?
#
loop_
_entity_poly.entity_id
_entity_poly.type
_entity_poly.pdbx_seq_one_letter_code
_entity_poly.pdbx_strand_id
1 'polypeptide(L)' 'MKITDFLSASSVIPDLKGKEKQAILKEMAEWMASVDQSLDGEKLLQVLLEREKISSTAIGEGVAIPH' A
#
# COMPACT_ATOMS: atom_id res chain seq x y z
N MET A 1 3.39 -20.39 2.33
CA MET A 1 2.22 -19.53 2.11
C MET A 1 2.24 -19.05 0.68
N LYS A 2 1.09 -19.05 0.00
CA LYS A 2 0.96 -18.50 -1.35
C LYS A 2 0.53 -17.05 -1.24
N ILE A 3 0.95 -16.21 -2.18
CA ILE A 3 0.52 -14.79 -2.20
C ILE A 3 -1.00 -14.65 -2.35
N THR A 4 -1.63 -15.62 -3.01
CA THR A 4 -3.08 -15.75 -3.16
C THR A 4 -3.82 -15.99 -1.85
N ASP A 5 -3.11 -16.34 -0.77
CA ASP A 5 -3.70 -16.48 0.56
C ASP A 5 -3.96 -15.10 1.21
N PHE A 6 -3.31 -14.03 0.69
CA PHE A 6 -3.40 -12.66 1.21
C PHE A 6 -3.97 -11.64 0.21
N LEU A 7 -4.03 -11.98 -1.08
CA LEU A 7 -4.59 -11.12 -2.12
C LEU A 7 -5.98 -11.58 -2.52
N SER A 8 -6.92 -10.63 -2.56
CA SER A 8 -8.27 -10.82 -3.09
C SER A 8 -8.56 -9.79 -4.17
N ALA A 9 -9.57 -10.02 -5.00
CA ALA A 9 -9.95 -9.05 -6.02
C ALA A 9 -10.33 -7.68 -5.42
N SER A 10 -10.86 -7.66 -4.19
CA SER A 10 -11.18 -6.42 -3.49
C SER A 10 -9.95 -5.65 -3.02
N SER A 11 -8.78 -6.29 -2.88
CA SER A 11 -7.52 -5.61 -2.50
C SER A 11 -6.74 -5.05 -3.69
N VAL A 12 -7.35 -4.96 -4.89
CA VAL A 12 -6.70 -4.47 -6.12
C VAL A 12 -7.26 -3.10 -6.50
N ILE A 13 -6.37 -2.13 -6.69
CA ILE A 13 -6.70 -0.78 -7.19
C ILE A 13 -6.18 -0.69 -8.64
N PRO A 14 -7.06 -0.78 -9.65
CA PRO A 14 -6.61 -0.84 -11.05
C PRO A 14 -6.09 0.50 -11.60
N ASP A 15 -6.48 1.62 -11.00
CA ASP A 15 -6.14 2.97 -11.49
C ASP A 15 -5.90 3.94 -10.32
N LEU A 16 -4.70 3.84 -9.74
CA LEU A 16 -4.22 4.74 -8.69
C LEU A 16 -4.20 6.19 -9.21
N LYS A 17 -4.78 7.12 -8.46
CA LYS A 17 -4.84 8.54 -8.82
C LYS A 17 -3.65 9.34 -8.32
N GLY A 18 -3.01 8.88 -7.25
CA GLY A 18 -1.80 9.47 -6.70
C GLY A 18 -0.67 9.53 -7.74
N LYS A 19 0.01 10.68 -7.82
CA LYS A 19 1.18 10.88 -8.71
C LYS A 19 2.50 11.01 -7.95
N GLU A 20 2.40 11.13 -6.63
CA GLU A 20 3.53 11.29 -5.74
C GLU A 20 3.49 10.19 -4.68
N LYS A 21 4.67 9.79 -4.20
CA LYS A 21 4.86 8.69 -3.25
C LYS A 21 3.89 8.74 -2.07
N GLN A 22 3.77 9.88 -1.40
CA GLN A 22 2.90 10.02 -0.23
C GLN A 22 1.42 9.92 -0.59
N ALA A 23 1.00 10.45 -1.75
CA ALA A 23 -0.37 10.34 -2.21
C ALA A 23 -0.73 8.89 -2.56
N ILE A 24 0.18 8.17 -3.22
CA ILE A 24 0.00 6.75 -3.56
C ILE A 24 -0.10 5.89 -2.30
N LEU A 25 0.81 6.05 -1.35
CA LEU A 25 0.79 5.28 -0.10
C LEU A 25 -0.48 5.57 0.72
N LYS A 26 -0.95 6.83 0.71
CA LYS A 26 -2.21 7.22 1.35
C LYS A 26 -3.40 6.52 0.70
N GLU A 27 -3.51 6.58 -0.63
CA GLU A 27 -4.58 5.93 -1.38
C GLU A 27 -4.60 4.41 -1.16
N MET A 28 -3.43 3.76 -1.12
CA MET A 28 -3.30 2.34 -0.79
C MET A 28 -3.79 2.03 0.63
N ALA A 29 -3.41 2.85 1.62
CA ALA A 29 -3.80 2.63 3.01
C ALA A 29 -5.30 2.84 3.24
N GLU A 30 -5.87 3.88 2.64
CA GLU A 30 -7.32 4.15 2.69
C GLU A 30 -8.12 3.03 2.02
N TRP A 31 -7.65 2.53 0.87
CA TRP A 31 -8.29 1.39 0.21
C TRP A 31 -8.26 0.14 1.09
N MET A 32 -7.11 -0.20 1.66
CA MET A 32 -7.00 -1.37 2.55
C MET A 32 -7.93 -1.26 3.76
N ALA A 33 -8.03 -0.09 4.39
CA ALA A 33 -8.96 0.14 5.49
C ALA A 33 -10.44 0.09 5.06
N SER A 34 -10.74 0.39 3.79
CA SER A 34 -12.11 0.23 3.24
C SER A 34 -12.48 -1.23 3.00
N VAL A 35 -11.50 -2.09 2.72
CA VAL A 35 -11.67 -3.53 2.45
C VAL A 35 -11.68 -4.34 3.74
N ASP A 36 -10.82 -3.97 4.70
CA ASP A 36 -10.69 -4.62 6.01
C ASP A 36 -10.86 -3.56 7.12
N GLN A 37 -12.03 -3.57 7.77
CA GLN A 37 -12.39 -2.63 8.83
C GLN A 37 -11.58 -2.81 10.12
N SER A 38 -10.79 -3.88 10.25
CA SER A 38 -9.87 -4.04 11.37
C SER A 38 -8.61 -3.19 11.21
N LEU A 39 -8.35 -2.66 10.02
CA LEU A 39 -7.22 -1.79 9.73
C LEU A 39 -7.58 -0.32 9.98
N ASP A 40 -6.63 0.39 10.60
CA ASP A 40 -6.63 1.84 10.68
C ASP A 40 -5.77 2.39 9.54
N GLY A 41 -6.41 3.08 8.59
CA GLY A 41 -5.75 3.61 7.40
C GLY A 41 -4.71 4.69 7.70
N GLU A 42 -4.92 5.53 8.72
CA GLU A 42 -3.94 6.55 9.11
C GLU A 42 -2.71 5.89 9.72
N LYS A 43 -2.92 4.91 10.61
CA LYS A 43 -1.84 4.15 11.22
C LYS A 43 -1.06 3.34 10.19
N LEU A 44 -1.74 2.71 9.23
CA LEU A 44 -1.12 1.97 8.14
C LEU A 44 -0.25 2.89 7.27
N LEU A 45 -0.78 4.05 6.87
CA LEU A 45 -0.02 5.05 6.13
C LEU A 45 1.23 5.47 6.90
N GLN A 46 1.11 5.74 8.19
CA GLN A 46 2.25 6.15 9.02
C GLN A 46 3.35 5.07 9.03
N VAL A 47 2.99 3.80 9.24
CA VAL A 47 3.95 2.68 9.23
C VAL A 47 4.64 2.55 7.87
N LEU A 48 3.89 2.62 6.77
CA LEU A 48 4.45 2.55 5.41
C LEU A 48 5.43 3.69 5.14
N LEU A 49 5.10 4.92 5.56
CA LEU A 49 5.97 6.09 5.41
C LEU A 49 7.24 5.96 6.25
N GLU A 50 7.15 5.49 7.50
CA GLU A 50 8.32 5.24 8.33
C GLU A 50 9.23 4.17 7.71
N ARG A 51 8.65 3.09 7.16
CA ARG A 51 9.43 2.07 6.47
C ARG A 51 10.14 2.62 5.25
N GLU A 52 9.44 3.39 4.43
CA GLU A 52 9.95 3.96 3.18
C GLU A 52 11.07 5.00 3.40
N LYS A 53 11.10 5.66 4.57
CA LYS A 53 12.20 6.59 4.96
C LYS A 53 13.54 5.88 5.19
N ILE A 54 13.53 4.62 5.65
CA ILE A 54 14.76 3.87 5.93
C ILE A 54 15.52 3.59 4.63
N SER A 55 14.79 3.11 3.63
CA SER A 55 15.27 2.86 2.28
C SER A 55 14.05 2.65 1.40
N SER A 56 14.18 3.10 0.14
CA SER A 56 13.15 2.92 -0.88
C SER A 56 12.72 1.45 -0.97
N THR A 57 11.42 1.22 -1.05
CA THR A 57 10.84 -0.10 -1.33
C THR A 57 10.69 -0.39 -2.83
N ALA A 58 11.16 0.53 -3.69
CA ALA A 58 11.25 0.28 -5.13
C ALA A 58 12.29 -0.81 -5.44
N ILE A 59 11.91 -1.77 -6.27
CA ILE A 59 12.77 -2.89 -6.67
C ILE A 59 13.29 -2.78 -8.11
N GLY A 60 12.87 -1.75 -8.84
CA GLY A 60 13.24 -1.53 -10.25
C GLY A 60 12.07 -1.80 -11.21
N GLU A 61 12.28 -1.49 -12.49
CA GLU A 61 11.33 -1.81 -13.57
C GLU A 61 9.91 -1.27 -13.38
N GLY A 62 9.77 -0.15 -12.66
CA GLY A 62 8.46 0.43 -12.35
C GLY A 62 7.69 -0.30 -11.25
N VAL A 63 8.34 -1.15 -10.45
CA VAL A 63 7.72 -1.94 -9.37
C VAL A 63 8.25 -1.51 -8.00
N ALA A 64 7.36 -1.50 -7.00
CA ALA A 64 7.68 -1.28 -5.60
C ALA A 64 6.88 -2.23 -4.70
N ILE A 65 7.42 -2.54 -3.52
CA ILE A 65 6.77 -3.39 -2.51
C ILE A 65 6.74 -2.67 -1.16
N PRO A 66 5.88 -1.64 -0.98
CA PRO A 66 5.66 -1.04 0.33
C PRO A 66 5.15 -2.10 1.31
N HIS A 67 5.69 -2.10 2.53
CA HIS A 67 5.37 -3.06 3.59
C HIS A 67 5.50 -2.43 4.97
#